data_AF-A0A1B6EF67-F1
#
_entry.id   AF-A0A1B6EF67-F1
#
_cell.length_a   1.000
_cell.length_b   1.000
_cell.length_c   1.000
_cell.angle_alpha   90.00
_cell.angle_beta   90.00
_cell.angle_gamma   90.00
#
_symmetry.space_group_name_H-M   'P 1'
#
loop_
_entity.id
_entity.type
_entity.pdbx_description
1 polymer ?
#
loop_
_entity_poly.entity_id
_entity_poly.type
_entity_poly.pdbx_seq_one_letter_code
_entity_poly.pdbx_strand_id
1 'polypeptide(L)'
;DTPAFEWLILVLIFSSSITLCFEDIYLDKNVFLKKILYWTNFGFCALFTVEMILKWVALGFYKYFTSFWTALDFTIVFVSVFSLLIEENENLKVLRSLRTLRALRPLRAISRWQGMRIVVNALMYAIPSIFNVLLVCLVFWLIFSIMGVQFFGGRFFKCVDEEDNVLPVTMVNDIHECLYKNYTW
;
A
#
# COMPACT_ATOMS: atom_id res chain seq x y z
N ASP A 1 22.98 -22.39 1.30
CA ASP A 1 21.93 -23.18 1.97
C ASP A 1 22.25 -23.51 3.43
N THR A 2 22.65 -22.52 4.24
CA THR A 2 22.79 -22.72 5.68
C THR A 2 21.50 -22.28 6.38
N PRO A 3 20.78 -23.18 7.07
CA PRO A 3 19.48 -22.85 7.69
C PRO A 3 19.58 -21.74 8.75
N ALA A 4 20.75 -21.60 9.39
CA ALA A 4 21.03 -20.52 10.33
C ALA A 4 21.02 -19.13 9.67
N PHE A 5 21.56 -19.01 8.44
CA PHE A 5 21.55 -17.75 7.70
C PHE A 5 20.14 -17.35 7.27
N GLU A 6 19.35 -18.33 6.83
CA GLU A 6 17.95 -18.14 6.44
C GLU A 6 17.09 -17.64 7.61
N TRP A 7 17.26 -18.24 8.79
CA TRP A 7 16.54 -17.85 10.00
C TRP A 7 16.95 -16.46 10.51
N LEU A 8 18.26 -16.15 10.46
CA LEU A 8 18.78 -14.83 10.82
C LEU A 8 18.16 -13.73 9.93
N ILE A 9 18.16 -13.92 8.61
CA ILE A 9 17.56 -12.96 7.67
C ILE A 9 16.06 -12.80 7.94
N LEU A 10 15.37 -13.89 8.26
CA LEU A 10 13.94 -13.83 8.59
C LEU A 10 13.67 -12.99 9.84
N VAL A 11 14.46 -13.19 10.91
CA VAL A 11 14.38 -12.38 12.13
C VAL A 11 14.64 -10.90 11.84
N LEU A 12 15.62 -10.59 10.98
CA LEU A 12 15.89 -9.21 10.55
C LEU A 12 14.72 -8.58 9.80
N ILE A 13 14.03 -9.32 8.93
CA ILE A 13 12.84 -8.83 8.21
C ILE A 13 11.70 -8.54 9.21
N PHE A 14 11.47 -9.42 10.18
CA PHE A 14 10.48 -9.20 11.23
C PHE A 14 10.81 -7.99 12.08
N SER A 15 12.06 -7.87 12.52
CA SER A 15 12.55 -6.71 13.28
C SER A 15 12.35 -5.40 12.50
N SER A 16 12.70 -5.39 11.21
CA SER A 16 12.47 -4.24 10.33
C SER A 16 10.99 -3.90 10.11
N SER A 17 10.09 -4.86 10.24
CA SER A 17 8.65 -4.61 10.09
C SER A 17 8.09 -4.02 11.39
N ILE A 18 8.59 -4.49 12.53
CA ILE A 18 8.25 -3.93 13.85
C ILE A 18 8.71 -2.47 13.96
N THR A 19 9.90 -2.11 13.44
CA THR A 19 10.36 -0.71 13.46
C THR A 19 9.41 0.23 12.72
N LEU A 20 8.71 -0.25 11.68
CA LEU A 20 7.73 0.56 10.96
C LEU A 20 6.49 0.90 11.81
N CYS A 21 6.13 0.03 12.76
CA CYS A 21 5.02 0.28 13.69
C CYS A 21 5.32 1.46 14.65
N PHE A 22 6.59 1.72 14.91
CA PHE A 22 7.02 2.84 15.74
C PHE A 22 7.09 4.18 14.99
N GLU A 23 6.83 4.21 13.67
CA GLU A 23 6.71 5.45 12.88
C GLU A 23 5.29 6.03 13.02
N ASP A 24 4.95 6.58 14.19
CA ASP A 24 3.67 7.22 14.46
C ASP A 24 3.69 8.76 14.27
N ILE A 25 2.52 9.41 14.39
CA ILE A 25 2.39 10.88 14.29
C ILE A 25 3.15 11.62 15.40
N TYR A 26 3.45 10.95 16.52
CA TYR A 26 4.18 11.53 17.65
C TYR A 26 5.70 11.41 17.50
N LEU A 27 6.19 10.74 16.45
CA LEU A 27 7.61 10.54 16.17
C LEU A 27 8.39 11.86 16.10
N ASP A 28 7.81 12.91 15.53
CA ASP A 28 8.49 14.21 15.42
C ASP A 28 8.71 14.90 16.78
N LYS A 29 7.97 14.50 17.83
CA LYS A 29 8.20 15.00 19.20
C LYS A 29 9.40 14.34 19.87
N ASN A 30 9.76 13.11 19.47
CA ASN A 30 10.80 12.31 20.08
C ASN A 30 12.05 12.23 19.20
N VAL A 31 12.90 13.27 19.25
CA VAL A 31 14.14 13.38 18.44
C VAL A 31 15.08 12.17 18.63
N PHE A 32 15.15 11.64 19.85
CA PHE A 32 15.95 10.44 20.15
C PHE A 32 15.44 9.19 19.43
N LEU A 33 14.12 8.95 19.48
CA LEU A 33 13.49 7.80 18.82
C LEU A 33 13.66 7.90 17.30
N LYS A 34 13.42 9.09 16.73
CA LYS A 34 13.64 9.38 15.31
C LYS A 34 15.07 9.05 14.87
N LYS A 35 16.08 9.43 15.66
CA LYS A 35 17.49 9.15 15.35
C LYS A 35 17.82 7.66 15.40
N ILE A 36 17.35 6.94 16.41
CA ILE A 36 17.53 5.48 16.51
C ILE A 36 16.88 4.78 15.33
N LEU A 37 15.66 5.17 14.99
CA LEU A 37 14.88 4.55 13.94
C LEU A 37 15.51 4.77 12.57
N TYR A 38 16.08 5.96 12.32
CA TYR A 38 16.85 6.27 11.12
C TYR A 38 18.08 5.35 10.99
N TRP A 39 18.92 5.27 12.02
CA TRP A 39 20.12 4.41 12.00
C TRP A 39 19.77 2.92 11.85
N THR A 40 18.71 2.48 12.50
CA THR A 40 18.22 1.10 12.41
C THR A 40 17.72 0.79 11.00
N ASN A 41 16.91 1.67 10.39
CA ASN A 41 16.44 1.54 9.01
C ASN A 41 17.60 1.54 8.00
N PHE A 42 18.61 2.39 8.21
CA PHE A 42 19.82 2.43 7.39
C PHE A 42 20.60 1.10 7.49
N GLY A 43 20.79 0.58 8.71
CA GLY A 43 21.42 -0.70 8.95
C GLY A 43 20.71 -1.88 8.27
N PHE A 44 19.38 -1.93 8.35
CA PHE A 44 18.60 -2.93 7.63
C PHE A 44 18.75 -2.81 6.11
N CYS A 45 18.71 -1.59 5.56
CA CYS A 45 18.90 -1.37 4.13
C CYS A 45 20.28 -1.85 3.65
N ALA A 46 21.34 -1.55 4.40
CA ALA A 46 22.69 -2.01 4.10
C ALA A 46 22.80 -3.54 4.11
N LEU A 47 22.27 -4.20 5.16
CA LEU A 47 22.27 -5.67 5.27
C LEU A 47 21.54 -6.33 4.09
N PHE A 48 20.38 -5.80 3.69
CA PHE A 48 19.62 -6.35 2.56
C PHE A 48 20.27 -6.08 1.20
N THR A 49 20.99 -4.96 1.08
CA THR A 49 21.78 -4.68 -0.12
C THR A 49 22.94 -5.69 -0.24
N VAL A 50 23.62 -6.01 0.86
CA VAL A 50 24.66 -7.05 0.89
C VAL A 50 24.09 -8.42 0.53
N GLU A 51 22.94 -8.81 1.12
CA GLU A 51 22.24 -10.05 0.78
C GLU A 51 21.95 -10.15 -0.73
N MET A 52 21.48 -9.05 -1.32
CA MET A 52 21.14 -8.97 -2.74
C MET A 52 22.38 -9.13 -3.64
N ILE A 53 23.50 -8.48 -3.29
CA ILE A 53 24.77 -8.63 -4.01
C ILE A 53 25.27 -10.09 -3.94
N LEU A 54 25.18 -10.72 -2.76
CA LEU A 54 25.55 -12.14 -2.60
C LEU A 54 24.68 -13.05 -3.49
N LYS A 55 23.37 -12.79 -3.58
CA LYS A 55 22.47 -13.54 -4.48
C LYS A 55 22.81 -13.34 -5.96
N TRP A 56 23.20 -12.13 -6.36
CA TRP A 56 23.66 -11.86 -7.73
C TRP A 56 24.90 -12.65 -8.10
N VAL A 57 25.89 -12.71 -7.21
CA VAL A 57 27.10 -13.49 -7.42
C VAL A 57 26.81 -14.99 -7.44
N ALA A 58 25.92 -15.48 -6.57
CA ALA A 58 25.61 -16.91 -6.48
C ALA A 58 24.74 -17.44 -7.63
N LEU A 59 23.73 -16.68 -8.08
CA LEU A 59 22.73 -17.13 -9.07
C LEU A 59 23.03 -16.66 -10.50
N GLY A 60 23.81 -15.60 -10.65
CA GLY A 60 24.04 -14.90 -11.92
C GLY A 60 22.89 -13.96 -12.29
N PHE A 61 23.20 -12.89 -13.04
CA PHE A 61 22.27 -11.79 -13.34
C PHE A 61 21.00 -12.27 -14.08
N TYR A 62 21.15 -13.12 -15.10
CA TYR A 62 20.01 -13.57 -15.92
C TYR A 62 19.01 -14.42 -15.12
N LYS A 63 19.51 -15.41 -14.37
CA LYS A 63 18.68 -16.32 -13.58
C LYS A 63 17.99 -15.62 -12.41
N TYR A 64 18.59 -14.54 -11.90
CA TYR A 64 18.04 -13.74 -10.81
C TYR A 64 16.73 -13.03 -11.21
N PHE A 65 16.66 -12.47 -12.43
CA PHE A 65 15.45 -11.77 -12.91
C PHE A 65 14.37 -12.70 -13.46
N THR A 66 14.70 -13.96 -13.81
CA THR A 66 13.68 -14.94 -14.25
C THR A 66 12.72 -15.36 -13.13
N SER A 67 13.16 -15.35 -11.87
CA SER A 67 12.33 -15.77 -10.74
C SER A 67 11.55 -14.59 -10.14
N PHE A 68 10.22 -14.69 -10.12
CA PHE A 68 9.32 -13.65 -9.59
C PHE A 68 9.68 -13.24 -8.15
N TRP A 69 10.01 -14.21 -7.31
CA TRP A 69 10.30 -13.98 -5.89
C TRP A 69 11.60 -13.19 -5.65
N THR A 70 12.61 -13.43 -6.48
CA THR A 70 13.88 -12.71 -6.42
C THR A 70 13.77 -11.33 -7.07
N ALA A 71 12.94 -11.19 -8.11
CA ALA A 71 12.61 -9.88 -8.68
C ALA A 71 11.79 -9.00 -7.72
N LEU A 72 10.90 -9.58 -6.92
CA LEU A 72 10.17 -8.87 -5.87
C LEU A 72 11.14 -8.37 -4.78
N ASP A 73 12.02 -9.25 -4.30
CA ASP A 73 13.08 -8.93 -3.34
C ASP A 73 13.97 -7.76 -3.83
N PHE A 74 14.39 -7.81 -5.09
CA PHE A 74 15.13 -6.75 -5.77
C PHE A 74 14.39 -5.41 -5.74
N THR A 75 13.12 -5.41 -6.12
CA THR A 75 12.32 -4.18 -6.21
C THR A 75 12.21 -3.50 -4.84
N ILE A 76 12.03 -4.26 -3.76
CA ILE A 76 11.93 -3.70 -2.41
C ILE A 76 13.26 -3.11 -1.93
N VAL A 77 14.38 -3.79 -2.18
CA VAL A 77 15.72 -3.27 -1.85
C VAL A 77 16.02 -2.01 -2.67
N PHE A 78 15.73 -2.03 -3.97
CA PHE A 78 15.91 -0.91 -4.88
C PHE A 78 15.12 0.33 -4.41
N VAL A 79 13.83 0.18 -4.13
CA VAL A 79 12.99 1.26 -3.59
C VAL A 79 13.53 1.77 -2.25
N SER A 80 14.02 0.87 -1.38
CA SER A 80 14.59 1.26 -0.08
C SER A 80 15.87 2.08 -0.23
N VAL A 81 16.78 1.69 -1.13
CA VAL A 81 18.02 2.43 -1.43
C VAL A 81 17.70 3.79 -2.04
N PHE A 82 16.83 3.83 -3.05
CA PHE A 82 16.40 5.10 -3.64
C PHE A 82 15.77 6.02 -2.60
N SER A 83 14.93 5.49 -1.69
CA SER A 83 14.31 6.30 -0.65
C SER A 83 15.33 6.99 0.27
N LEU A 84 16.50 6.39 0.51
CA LEU A 84 17.57 6.99 1.31
C LEU A 84 18.35 8.05 0.54
N LEU A 85 18.69 7.79 -0.74
CA LEU A 85 19.41 8.75 -1.60
C LEU A 85 18.62 10.05 -1.82
N ILE A 86 17.30 9.97 -1.75
CA ILE A 86 16.40 11.09 -1.95
C ILE A 86 16.24 11.93 -0.68
N GLU A 87 16.45 11.35 0.51
CA GLU A 87 16.39 12.11 1.78
C GLU A 87 17.46 13.21 1.86
N GLU A 88 18.55 13.09 1.11
CA GLU A 88 19.58 14.14 0.99
C GLU A 88 19.20 15.29 0.03
N ASN A 89 18.16 15.12 -0.79
CA ASN A 89 17.74 16.08 -1.82
C ASN A 89 16.33 16.64 -1.53
N GLU A 90 16.26 17.85 -0.95
CA GLU A 90 14.99 18.49 -0.54
C GLU A 90 14.00 18.79 -1.69
N ASN A 91 14.48 18.81 -2.94
CA ASN A 91 13.67 19.18 -4.11
C ASN A 91 12.69 18.08 -4.59
N LEU A 92 12.78 16.85 -4.06
CA LEU A 92 12.00 15.71 -4.54
C LEU A 92 10.82 15.38 -3.62
N LYS A 93 9.88 16.33 -3.46
CA LYS A 93 8.66 16.15 -2.64
C LYS A 93 7.79 14.96 -3.07
N VAL A 94 7.73 14.64 -4.37
CA VAL A 94 6.94 13.51 -4.92
C VAL A 94 7.41 12.16 -4.37
N LEU A 95 8.70 12.06 -4.07
CA LEU A 95 9.34 10.82 -3.65
C LEU A 95 9.21 10.58 -2.13
N ARG A 96 8.55 11.49 -1.40
CA ARG A 96 8.10 11.23 -0.01
C ARG A 96 7.15 10.04 0.06
N SER A 97 6.40 9.78 -1.02
CA SER A 97 5.54 8.59 -1.16
C SER A 97 6.34 7.28 -1.20
N LEU A 98 7.60 7.27 -1.66
CA LEU A 98 8.41 6.04 -1.67
C LEU A 98 8.67 5.48 -0.26
N ARG A 99 8.52 6.29 0.78
CA ARG A 99 8.60 5.82 2.17
C ARG A 99 7.46 4.86 2.51
N THR A 100 6.27 5.06 1.94
CA THR A 100 5.13 4.15 2.20
C THR A 100 5.36 2.77 1.61
N LEU A 101 6.18 2.66 0.55
CA LEU A 101 6.57 1.37 -0.02
C LEU A 101 7.43 0.54 0.95
N ARG A 102 8.01 1.12 2.02
CA ARG A 102 8.64 0.33 3.10
C ARG A 102 7.63 -0.55 3.84
N ALA A 103 6.32 -0.25 3.78
CA ALA A 103 5.25 -1.12 4.27
C ALA A 103 5.14 -2.44 3.48
N LEU A 104 5.80 -2.57 2.33
CA LEU A 104 5.87 -3.80 1.55
C LEU A 104 6.97 -4.77 2.04
N ARG A 105 7.86 -4.35 2.95
CA ARG A 105 8.92 -5.22 3.51
C ARG A 105 8.43 -6.58 4.05
N PRO A 106 7.25 -6.69 4.71
CA PRO A 106 6.69 -7.97 5.12
C PRO A 106 6.46 -8.96 3.96
N LEU A 107 6.24 -8.47 2.72
CA LEU A 107 6.11 -9.34 1.54
C LEU A 107 7.37 -10.17 1.28
N ARG A 108 8.55 -9.71 1.71
CA ARG A 108 9.80 -10.48 1.61
C ARG A 108 9.76 -11.74 2.49
N ALA A 109 9.12 -11.67 3.67
CA ALA A 109 8.96 -12.84 4.54
C ALA A 109 8.13 -13.94 3.85
N ILE A 110 7.09 -13.55 3.11
CA ILE A 110 6.25 -14.46 2.31
C ILE A 110 7.09 -15.23 1.27
N SER A 111 8.05 -14.55 0.62
CA SER A 111 8.92 -15.17 -0.37
C SER A 111 9.88 -16.24 0.21
N ARG A 112 10.19 -16.12 1.51
CA ARG A 112 11.14 -17.00 2.22
C ARG A 112 10.44 -18.18 2.88
N TRP A 113 9.20 -17.97 3.36
CA TRP A 113 8.38 -19.03 3.93
C TRP A 113 7.77 -19.91 2.84
N GLN A 114 8.31 -21.13 2.71
CA GLN A 114 7.86 -22.12 1.73
C GLN A 114 6.35 -22.39 1.81
N GLY A 115 5.78 -22.45 3.03
CA GLY A 115 4.34 -22.64 3.23
C GLY A 115 3.49 -21.51 2.62
N MET A 116 3.89 -20.25 2.82
CA MET A 116 3.18 -19.10 2.24
C MET A 116 3.38 -19.00 0.72
N ARG A 117 4.57 -19.37 0.22
CA ARG A 117 4.87 -19.40 -1.22
C ARG A 117 3.92 -20.32 -2.00
N ILE A 118 3.59 -21.49 -1.44
CA ILE A 118 2.65 -22.44 -2.05
C ILE A 118 1.26 -21.81 -2.20
N VAL A 119 0.78 -21.15 -1.13
CA VAL A 119 -0.53 -20.48 -1.13
C VAL A 119 -0.58 -19.36 -2.18
N VAL A 120 0.44 -18.50 -2.22
CA VAL A 120 0.48 -17.40 -3.20
C VAL A 120 0.58 -17.94 -4.63
N ASN A 121 1.38 -18.97 -4.88
CA ASN A 121 1.44 -19.60 -6.20
C ASN A 121 0.07 -20.18 -6.61
N ALA A 122 -0.64 -20.85 -5.69
CA ALA A 122 -1.99 -21.35 -5.95
C ALA A 122 -2.97 -20.23 -6.30
N LEU A 123 -2.89 -19.09 -5.59
CA LEU A 123 -3.66 -17.89 -5.92
C LEU A 123 -3.31 -17.36 -7.31
N MET A 124 -2.03 -17.25 -7.65
CA MET A 124 -1.58 -16.78 -8.96
C MET A 124 -2.13 -17.64 -10.11
N TYR A 125 -2.22 -18.97 -9.93
CA TYR A 125 -2.84 -19.85 -10.90
C TYR A 125 -4.35 -19.66 -11.03
N ALA A 126 -5.04 -19.23 -9.97
CA ALA A 126 -6.47 -18.96 -9.99
C ALA A 126 -6.83 -17.59 -10.62
N ILE A 127 -5.90 -16.62 -10.63
CA ILE A 127 -6.15 -15.25 -11.14
C ILE A 127 -6.78 -15.23 -12.54
N PRO A 128 -6.28 -15.95 -13.56
CA PRO A 128 -6.87 -15.90 -14.90
C PRO A 128 -8.33 -16.38 -14.92
N SER A 129 -8.66 -17.41 -14.14
CA SER A 129 -10.03 -17.91 -14.02
C SER A 129 -10.94 -16.90 -13.29
N ILE A 130 -10.43 -16.28 -12.22
CA ILE A 130 -11.16 -15.26 -11.48
C ILE A 130 -11.44 -14.04 -12.38
N PHE A 131 -10.46 -13.64 -13.21
CA PHE A 131 -10.61 -12.50 -14.11
C PHE A 131 -11.76 -12.70 -15.12
N ASN A 132 -11.93 -13.92 -15.64
CA ASN A 132 -13.05 -14.24 -16.54
C ASN A 132 -14.41 -14.08 -15.83
N VAL A 133 -14.54 -14.55 -14.59
CA VAL A 133 -15.77 -14.40 -13.79
C VAL A 133 -16.01 -12.93 -13.42
N LEU A 134 -14.95 -12.20 -13.06
CA LEU A 134 -15.00 -10.80 -12.72
C LEU A 134 -15.48 -9.94 -13.90
N LEU A 135 -15.04 -10.25 -15.13
CA LEU A 135 -15.49 -9.55 -16.33
C LEU A 135 -17.01 -9.70 -16.54
N VAL A 136 -17.54 -10.91 -16.41
CA VAL A 136 -19.00 -11.15 -16.50
C VAL A 136 -19.75 -10.40 -15.40
N CYS A 137 -19.22 -10.44 -14.17
CA CYS A 137 -19.80 -9.73 -13.03
C CYS A 137 -19.83 -8.20 -13.26
N LEU A 138 -18.76 -7.64 -13.83
CA LEU A 138 -18.68 -6.22 -14.17
C LEU A 138 -19.73 -5.80 -15.21
N VAL A 139 -19.98 -6.61 -16.24
CA VAL A 139 -21.04 -6.34 -17.22
C VAL A 139 -22.41 -6.32 -16.56
N PHE A 140 -22.67 -7.28 -15.67
CA PHE A 140 -23.93 -7.34 -14.93
C PHE A 140 -24.11 -6.12 -14.02
N TRP A 141 -23.09 -5.77 -13.23
CA TRP A 141 -23.10 -4.57 -12.39
C TRP A 141 -23.26 -3.28 -13.19
N LEU A 142 -22.69 -3.21 -14.40
CA LEU A 142 -22.84 -2.05 -15.27
C LEU A 142 -24.30 -1.83 -15.66
N ILE A 143 -25.04 -2.88 -16.00
CA ILE A 143 -26.47 -2.77 -16.35
C ILE A 143 -27.28 -2.23 -15.16
N PHE A 144 -27.07 -2.76 -13.95
CA PHE A 144 -27.72 -2.23 -12.74
C PHE A 144 -27.28 -0.80 -12.41
N SER A 145 -26.01 -0.46 -12.65
CA SER A 145 -25.51 0.89 -12.45
C SER A 145 -26.20 1.89 -13.38
N ILE A 146 -26.37 1.56 -14.66
CA ILE A 146 -27.09 2.41 -15.63
C ILE A 146 -28.55 2.59 -15.21
N MET A 147 -29.23 1.50 -14.84
CA MET A 147 -30.61 1.58 -14.32
C MET A 147 -30.67 2.43 -13.04
N GLY A 148 -29.72 2.26 -12.12
CA GLY A 148 -29.62 3.02 -10.88
C GLY A 148 -29.45 4.52 -11.11
N VAL A 149 -28.62 4.91 -12.07
CA VAL A 149 -28.46 6.32 -12.47
C VAL A 149 -29.74 6.86 -13.09
N GLN A 150 -30.45 6.09 -13.91
CA GLN A 150 -31.72 6.54 -14.51
C GLN A 150 -32.83 6.72 -13.45
N PHE A 151 -32.88 5.87 -12.43
CA PHE A 151 -33.91 5.97 -11.38
C PHE A 151 -33.57 7.01 -10.30
N PHE A 152 -32.31 7.07 -9.87
CA PHE A 152 -31.90 7.86 -8.71
C PHE A 152 -31.01 9.06 -9.05
N GLY A 153 -30.68 9.26 -10.33
CA GLY A 153 -29.90 10.40 -10.80
C GLY A 153 -30.56 11.72 -10.40
N GLY A 154 -29.84 12.50 -9.58
CA GLY A 154 -30.29 13.81 -9.13
C GLY A 154 -31.39 13.80 -8.06
N ARG A 155 -31.73 12.65 -7.46
CA ARG A 155 -32.79 12.54 -6.43
C ARG A 155 -32.29 12.50 -4.98
N PHE A 156 -30.98 12.46 -4.77
CA PHE A 156 -30.39 12.38 -3.43
C PHE A 156 -29.96 13.73 -2.85
N PHE A 157 -30.23 14.84 -3.53
CA PHE A 157 -29.98 16.17 -2.97
C PHE A 157 -30.99 16.49 -1.86
N LYS A 158 -30.53 17.21 -0.84
CA LYS A 158 -31.31 17.49 0.36
C LYS A 158 -30.91 18.84 0.94
N CYS A 159 -31.90 19.63 1.36
CA CYS A 159 -31.64 20.89 2.05
C CYS A 159 -31.16 20.62 3.49
N VAL A 160 -30.07 21.25 3.92
CA VAL A 160 -29.54 21.18 5.27
C VAL A 160 -29.39 22.56 5.90
N ASP A 161 -29.58 22.61 7.22
CA ASP A 161 -29.40 23.82 8.03
C ASP A 161 -27.91 24.07 8.37
N GLU A 162 -27.58 25.19 9.03
CA GLU A 162 -26.21 25.55 9.47
C GLU A 162 -25.58 24.50 10.42
N GLU A 163 -26.41 23.67 11.05
CA GLU A 163 -26.01 22.57 11.94
C GLU A 163 -25.95 21.20 11.22
N ASP A 164 -25.95 21.16 9.88
CA ASP A 164 -25.95 19.93 9.03
C ASP A 164 -27.19 19.01 9.22
N ASN A 165 -28.27 19.54 9.80
CA ASN A 165 -29.52 18.81 9.99
C ASN A 165 -30.38 18.81 8.71
N VAL A 166 -30.91 17.64 8.32
CA VAL A 166 -31.78 17.51 7.14
C VAL A 166 -33.17 18.08 7.44
N LEU A 167 -33.61 19.05 6.65
CA LEU A 167 -34.88 19.74 6.84
C LEU A 167 -36.06 18.86 6.35
N PRO A 168 -37.20 18.83 7.09
CA PRO A 168 -38.39 18.11 6.66
C PRO A 168 -39.08 18.80 5.47
N VAL A 169 -39.72 18.01 4.60
CA VAL A 169 -40.44 18.46 3.39
C VAL A 169 -41.57 19.46 3.70
N THR A 170 -42.09 19.47 4.93
CA THR A 170 -43.10 20.44 5.38
C THR A 170 -42.57 21.86 5.55
N MET A 171 -41.26 22.05 5.72
CA MET A 171 -40.63 23.37 5.85
C MET A 171 -39.94 23.86 4.58
N VAL A 172 -39.42 22.96 3.76
CA VAL A 172 -38.76 23.29 2.48
C VAL A 172 -39.10 22.20 1.48
N ASN A 173 -39.82 22.54 0.42
CA ASN A 173 -40.26 21.56 -0.58
C ASN A 173 -39.36 21.52 -1.83
N ASP A 174 -38.76 22.65 -2.19
CA ASP A 174 -37.97 22.81 -3.42
C ASP A 174 -36.61 23.47 -3.17
N ILE A 175 -35.67 23.27 -4.11
CA ILE A 175 -34.34 23.90 -4.09
C ILE A 175 -34.42 25.44 -4.01
N HIS A 176 -35.39 26.05 -4.68
CA HIS A 176 -35.58 27.50 -4.64
C HIS A 176 -35.95 28.00 -3.25
N GLU A 177 -36.76 27.25 -2.51
CA GLU A 177 -37.14 27.60 -1.15
C GLU A 177 -35.97 27.40 -0.17
N CYS A 178 -35.17 26.36 -0.38
CA CYS A 178 -33.93 26.11 0.36
C CYS A 178 -32.97 27.31 0.24
N LEU A 179 -32.68 27.73 -1.01
CA LEU A 179 -31.77 28.83 -1.29
C LEU A 179 -32.34 30.19 -0.88
N TYR A 180 -33.65 30.41 -1.00
CA TYR A 180 -34.30 31.65 -0.58
C TYR A 180 -34.21 31.85 0.94
N LYS A 181 -34.32 30.77 1.72
CA LYS A 181 -34.14 30.78 3.18
C LYS A 181 -32.66 30.76 3.61
N ASN A 182 -31.74 30.85 2.66
CA ASN A 182 -30.28 30.90 2.86
C ASN A 182 -29.69 29.61 3.47
N TYR A 183 -30.32 28.46 3.20
CA TYR A 183 -29.83 27.12 3.56
C TYR A 183 -28.96 26.52 2.43
N THR A 184 -28.26 25.42 2.72
CA THR A 184 -27.40 24.70 1.75
C THR A 184 -28.10 23.46 1.19
N TRP A 185 -27.85 23.11 -0.08
CA TRP A 185 -28.53 22.05 -0.84
C TRP A 185 -27.60 20.91 -1.26
#